data_AF-A0A3D0U5H0-F1
#
_entry.id   AF-A0A3D0U5H0-F1
#
_cell.length_a   1.000
_cell.length_b   1.000
_cell.length_c   1.000
_cell.angle_alpha   90.00
_cell.angle_beta   90.00
_cell.angle_gamma   90.00
#
_symmetry.space_group_name_H-M   'P 1'
#
loop_
_entity.id
_entity.type
_entity.pdbx_description
1 polymer ?
#
loop_
_entity_poly.entity_id
_entity_poly.type
_entity_poly.pdbx_seq_one_letter_code
_entity_poly.pdbx_strand_id
1 'polypeptide(L)' 'INLKPTISFSHDVYGTTPSPITTFLEDRKALGMSLEGVYQNTYSVQVSYTDFYGAEPYNQLADRDYYSISAQASF' A
#
# COMPACT_ATOMS: atom_id res chain seq x y z
N ILE A 1 -15.76 9.70 -17.71
CA ILE A 1 -14.79 9.46 -16.61
C ILE A 1 -14.87 7.99 -16.27
N ASN A 2 -13.73 7.31 -16.18
CA ASN A 2 -13.63 5.93 -15.69
C ASN A 2 -13.07 5.97 -14.27
N LEU A 3 -13.69 5.25 -13.34
CA LEU A 3 -13.21 5.11 -11.96
C LEU A 3 -12.71 3.69 -11.74
N LYS A 4 -11.56 3.55 -11.08
CA LYS A 4 -10.93 2.27 -10.77
C LYS A 4 -10.62 2.20 -9.26
N PRO A 5 -11.54 1.67 -8.44
CA PRO A 5 -11.25 1.37 -7.05
C PRO A 5 -10.35 0.14 -6.93
N THR A 6 -9.39 0.17 -6.02
CA THR A 6 -8.48 -0.96 -5.73
C THR A 6 -8.37 -1.16 -4.22
N ILE A 7 -8.34 -2.41 -3.79
CA ILE A 7 -8.04 -2.81 -2.40
C ILE A 7 -6.92 -3.84 -2.46
N SER A 8 -5.90 -3.70 -1.61
CA SER A 8 -4.80 -4.64 -1.44
C SER A 8 -4.67 -5.03 0.03
N PHE A 9 -4.33 -6.30 0.27
CA PHE A 9 -4.08 -6.81 1.61
C PHE A 9 -2.89 -7.77 1.57
N SER A 10 -2.01 -7.67 2.58
CA SER A 10 -0.88 -8.58 2.76
C SER A 10 -0.75 -8.97 4.22
N HIS A 11 -0.33 -10.21 4.46
CA HIS A 11 -0.08 -10.75 5.79
C HIS A 11 1.07 -11.75 5.75
N ASP A 12 2.13 -11.48 6.52
CA ASP A 12 3.24 -12.38 6.77
C ASP A 12 2.82 -13.40 7.85
N VAL A 13 2.17 -14.49 7.46
CA VAL A 13 1.47 -15.41 8.39
C VAL A 13 2.39 -16.08 9.42
N TYR A 14 3.58 -16.51 9.01
CA TYR A 14 4.50 -17.22 9.89
C TYR A 14 5.96 -17.10 9.41
N GLY A 15 6.89 -17.02 10.36
CA GLY A 15 8.33 -17.03 10.12
C GLY A 15 8.92 -15.63 9.95
N THR A 16 10.09 -15.43 10.57
CA THR A 16 10.87 -14.19 10.47
C THR A 16 12.20 -14.46 9.78
N THR A 17 12.58 -13.61 8.83
CA THR A 17 13.83 -13.79 8.09
C THR A 17 15.04 -13.37 8.94
N PRO A 18 16.14 -14.15 8.98
CA PRO A 18 17.34 -13.76 9.72
C PRO A 18 18.01 -12.53 9.12
N SER A 19 18.45 -11.60 9.98
CA SER A 19 19.30 -10.47 9.58
C SER A 19 20.58 -10.98 8.87
N PRO A 20 21.02 -10.36 7.75
CA PRO A 20 20.61 -9.06 7.21
C PRO A 20 19.49 -9.09 6.17
N ILE A 21 18.96 -10.27 5.81
CA ILE A 21 17.89 -10.38 4.81
C ILE A 21 16.56 -10.14 5.54
N THR A 22 15.86 -9.05 5.22
CA THR A 22 14.63 -8.65 5.93
C THR A 22 13.45 -8.63 4.96
N THR A 23 13.01 -9.83 4.54
CA THR A 23 11.85 -9.96 3.64
C THR A 23 10.55 -10.18 4.41
N PHE A 24 10.53 -11.13 5.36
CA PHE A 24 9.36 -11.46 6.17
C PHE A 24 9.55 -11.11 7.64
N LEU A 25 8.48 -10.57 8.23
CA LEU A 25 8.35 -10.37 9.66
C LEU A 25 7.02 -10.98 10.09
N GLU A 26 7.07 -12.03 10.91
CA GLU A 26 5.88 -12.78 11.34
C GLU A 26 4.80 -11.88 11.93
N ASP A 27 3.55 -12.11 11.54
CA ASP A 27 2.33 -11.36 11.85
C ASP A 27 2.23 -9.93 11.29
N ARG A 28 3.19 -9.49 10.46
CA ARG A 28 3.13 -8.16 9.83
C ARG A 28 2.01 -8.12 8.78
N LYS A 29 1.20 -7.08 8.83
CA LYS A 29 0.04 -6.88 7.94
C LYS A 29 0.05 -5.49 7.31
N ALA A 30 -0.56 -5.40 6.14
CA ALA A 30 -0.85 -4.13 5.48
C ALA A 30 -2.20 -4.18 4.76
N LEU A 31 -2.94 -3.09 4.81
CA LEU A 31 -4.18 -2.88 4.07
C LEU A 31 -4.07 -1.60 3.25
N GLY A 32 -4.09 -1.73 1.93
CA GLY A 32 -4.08 -0.62 0.99
C GLY A 32 -5.43 -0.43 0.30
N MET A 33 -5.78 0.80 0.03
CA MET A 33 -6.92 1.17 -0.78
C MET A 33 -6.57 2.36 -1.69
N SER A 34 -7.11 2.35 -2.90
CA SER A 34 -6.92 3.46 -3.84
C SER A 34 -8.12 3.67 -4.74
N LEU A 35 -8.22 4.89 -5.27
CA LEU A 35 -9.19 5.25 -6.28
C LEU A 35 -8.47 6.06 -7.36
N GLU A 36 -8.53 5.55 -8.60
CA GLU A 36 -8.03 6.25 -9.78
C GLU A 36 -9.21 6.73 -10.64
N GLY A 37 -9.21 8.01 -11.00
CA GLY A 37 -10.10 8.58 -11.98
C GLY A 37 -9.37 8.89 -13.27
N VAL A 38 -9.88 8.37 -14.39
CA VAL A 38 -9.34 8.58 -15.73
C VAL A 38 -10.34 9.38 -16.58
N TYR A 39 -9.90 10.50 -17.13
CA TYR A 39 -10.66 11.33 -18.04
C TYR A 39 -10.10 11.26 -19.46
N GLN A 40 -10.93 10.80 -20.40
CA GLN A 40 -10.64 10.68 -21.83
C GLN A 40 -9.36 9.90 -22.18
N ASN A 41 -8.85 9.06 -21.27
CA ASN A 41 -7.54 8.39 -21.38
C ASN A 41 -6.35 9.38 -21.55
N THR A 42 -6.56 10.67 -21.29
CA THR A 42 -5.54 11.73 -21.41
C THR A 42 -5.07 12.16 -20.04
N TYR A 43 -5.98 12.29 -19.07
CA TYR A 43 -5.68 12.73 -17.72
C TYR A 43 -6.09 11.64 -16.73
N SER A 44 -5.23 11.32 -15.77
CA SER A 44 -5.59 10.48 -14.63
C SER A 44 -5.17 11.13 -13.31
N VAL A 45 -5.96 10.89 -12.27
CA VAL A 45 -5.67 11.28 -10.89
C VAL A 45 -5.90 10.07 -10.01
N GLN A 46 -4.97 9.79 -9.10
CA GLN A 46 -5.09 8.70 -8.14
C GLN A 46 -4.87 9.20 -6.73
N VAL A 47 -5.71 8.71 -5.81
CA VAL A 47 -5.51 8.87 -4.36
C VAL A 47 -5.41 7.47 -3.76
N SER A 48 -4.46 7.28 -2.84
CA SER A 48 -4.29 6.01 -2.13
C SER A 48 -3.97 6.21 -0.65
N TYR A 49 -4.36 5.23 0.14
CA TYR A 49 -4.07 5.10 1.56
C TYR A 49 -3.62 3.67 1.87
N THR A 50 -2.58 3.53 2.68
CA THR A 50 -2.12 2.25 3.21
C THR A 50 -1.91 2.33 4.70
N ASP A 51 -2.53 1.39 5.41
CA ASP A 51 -2.38 1.14 6.83
C ASP A 51 -1.46 -0.08 7.03
N PHE A 52 -0.50 0.03 7.96
CA PHE A 52 0.44 -1.05 8.29
C PHE A 52 0.27 -1.39 9.77
N TYR A 53 0.19 -2.67 10.12
CA TYR A 53 -0.11 -3.09 11.49
C TYR A 53 0.44 -4.49 11.80
N GLY A 54 0.42 -4.88 13.08
CA GLY A 54 0.90 -6.19 13.55
C GLY A 54 2.43 -6.29 13.64
N ALA A 55 2.92 -7.40 14.20
CA ALA A 55 4.34 -7.68 14.41
C ALA A 55 5.13 -6.66 15.26
N GLU A 56 4.45 -5.98 16.19
CA GLU A 56 5.09 -5.08 17.14
C GLU A 56 5.94 -5.84 18.18
N PRO A 57 7.03 -5.26 18.70
CA PRO A 57 7.58 -3.93 18.38
C PRO A 57 8.52 -3.92 17.16
N TYR A 58 8.68 -5.05 16.49
CA TYR A 58 9.68 -5.23 15.42
C TYR A 58 9.24 -4.63 14.08
N ASN A 59 7.93 -4.40 13.89
CA ASN A 59 7.38 -3.70 12.75
C ASN A 59 7.47 -2.18 12.92
N GLN A 60 8.53 -1.58 12.40
CA GLN A 60 8.73 -0.12 12.41
C GLN A 60 7.75 0.66 11.53
N LEU A 61 6.89 -0.03 10.79
CA LEU A 61 5.83 0.58 9.98
C LEU A 61 4.47 0.52 10.66
N ALA A 62 4.29 -0.25 11.74
CA ALA A 62 2.98 -0.48 12.37
C ALA A 62 2.26 0.81 12.84
N ASP A 63 3.00 1.90 13.00
CA ASP A 63 2.54 3.23 13.41
C ASP A 63 2.63 4.27 12.27
N ARG A 64 2.98 3.84 11.04
CA ARG A 64 3.22 4.71 9.89
C ARG A 64 2.20 4.49 8.78
N ASP A 65 1.15 5.28 8.83
CA ASP A 65 0.21 5.42 7.73
C ASP A 65 0.86 6.07 6.50
N TYR A 66 0.48 5.61 5.31
CA TYR A 66 0.95 6.16 4.04
C TYR A 66 -0.20 6.69 3.18
N TYR A 67 -0.15 7.97 2.84
CA TYR A 67 -1.09 8.63 1.92
C TYR A 67 -0.35 9.07 0.65
N SER A 68 -1.00 8.93 -0.50
CA SER A 68 -0.44 9.41 -1.77
C SER A 68 -1.53 10.02 -2.66
N ILE A 69 -1.13 11.06 -3.39
CA ILE A 69 -1.90 11.65 -4.47
C ILE A 69 -0.99 11.82 -5.69
N SER A 70 -1.46 11.42 -6.86
CA SER A 70 -0.73 11.54 -8.11
C SER A 70 -1.65 11.99 -9.24
N ALA A 71 -1.06 12.67 -10.24
CA ALA A 71 -1.75 13.07 -11.46
C ALA A 71 -0.84 12.80 -12.67
N GLN A 72 -1.42 12.38 -13.77
CA GLN A 72 -0.71 12.07 -15.02
C GLN A 72 -1.47 12.68 -16.20
N ALA A 73 -0.70 13.13 -17.20
CA ALA A 73 -1.19 13.58 -18.50
C ALA A 73 -0.40 12.91 -19.62
N SER A 74 -1.07 12.46 -20.68
CA SER A 74 -0.45 11.89 -21.89
C SER A 74 -0.78 12.76 -23.10
N PHE A 75 0.23 13.11 -23.91
CA PHE A 75 0.12 13.97 -25.09
C PHE A 75 0.80 13.35 -26.31
#